data_AF-A0AB39Q005-F1
#
_entry.id   AF-A0AB39Q005-F1
#
_cell.length_a   1.000
_cell.length_b   1.000
_cell.length_c   1.000
_cell.angle_alpha   90.00
_cell.angle_beta   90.00
_cell.angle_gamma   90.00
#
_symmetry.space_group_name_H-M   'P 1'
#
loop_
_entity.id
_entity.type
_entity.pdbx_description
1 polymer ?
#
loop_
_entity_poly.entity_id
_entity_poly.type
_entity_poly.pdbx_seq_one_letter_code
_entity_poly.pdbx_strand_id
1 'polypeptide(L)'
;MLNRTRTAIMAGACLIGALSISPPAYASGSGCTGNPGSSGSKCISVTGTKLKVNTVKTTLTKNHADDCGKATITIGSWKKTSGRICEARDFSWGPITVNKSFRDGTKACASWSNYPRGKACVTIHD
;
A
#
# COMPACT_ATOMS: atom_id res chain seq x y z
N MET A 1 -24.66 -21.92 -67.90
CA MET A 1 -23.47 -21.18 -67.44
C MET A 1 -23.57 -21.02 -65.93
N LEU A 2 -22.56 -21.52 -65.22
CA LEU A 2 -22.43 -21.55 -63.76
C LEU A 2 -21.90 -20.19 -63.27
N ASN A 3 -22.54 -19.56 -62.27
CA ASN A 3 -21.99 -18.56 -61.32
C ASN A 3 -23.17 -17.92 -60.58
N ARG A 4 -23.20 -17.69 -59.26
CA ARG A 4 -22.15 -17.59 -58.25
C ARG A 4 -22.83 -17.66 -56.88
N THR A 5 -22.43 -18.61 -56.04
CA THR A 5 -22.66 -18.59 -54.60
C THR A 5 -21.85 -17.46 -53.96
N ARG A 6 -22.43 -16.65 -53.06
CA ARG A 6 -21.73 -16.07 -51.89
C ARG A 6 -22.71 -15.77 -50.74
N THR A 7 -22.73 -16.70 -49.81
CA THR A 7 -23.12 -16.56 -48.41
C THR A 7 -22.32 -15.43 -47.74
N ALA A 8 -22.96 -14.58 -46.94
CA ALA A 8 -22.29 -13.83 -45.88
C ALA A 8 -23.14 -13.93 -44.62
N ILE A 9 -22.58 -14.65 -43.66
CA ILE A 9 -23.13 -15.06 -42.37
C ILE A 9 -23.24 -13.82 -41.48
N MET A 10 -24.43 -13.54 -40.94
CA MET A 10 -24.60 -12.59 -39.85
C MET A 10 -23.83 -13.12 -38.64
N ALA A 11 -22.72 -12.47 -38.28
CA ALA A 11 -22.07 -12.69 -37.00
C ALA A 11 -22.88 -11.96 -35.92
N GLY A 12 -23.81 -12.69 -35.29
CA GLY A 12 -24.54 -12.23 -34.11
C GLY A 12 -23.58 -12.04 -32.94
N ALA A 13 -23.56 -10.83 -32.40
CA ALA A 13 -22.84 -10.48 -31.18
C ALA A 13 -23.52 -11.15 -29.98
N CYS A 14 -22.87 -12.13 -29.36
CA CYS A 14 -23.22 -12.64 -28.04
C CYS A 14 -22.19 -12.16 -27.02
N LEU A 15 -22.53 -11.09 -26.32
CA LEU A 15 -21.84 -10.50 -25.19
C LEU A 15 -22.27 -11.17 -23.87
N ILE A 16 -21.73 -12.31 -23.45
CA ILE A 16 -21.83 -12.80 -22.04
C ILE A 16 -20.75 -13.89 -21.85
N GLY A 17 -19.91 -13.95 -20.83
CA GLY A 17 -19.59 -13.07 -19.72
C GLY A 17 -18.29 -13.58 -19.12
N ALA A 18 -17.24 -12.75 -19.10
CA ALA A 18 -16.04 -13.08 -18.35
C ALA A 18 -16.36 -12.85 -16.87
N LEU A 19 -16.70 -13.91 -16.14
CA LEU A 19 -16.55 -13.91 -14.68
C LEU A 19 -15.06 -13.88 -14.38
N SER A 20 -14.48 -12.69 -14.47
CA SER A 20 -13.21 -12.39 -13.81
C SER A 20 -13.50 -12.40 -12.31
N ILE A 21 -13.46 -13.58 -11.69
CA ILE A 21 -13.30 -13.67 -10.24
C ILE A 21 -11.86 -13.22 -9.98
N SER A 22 -11.68 -11.91 -9.86
CA SER A 22 -10.51 -11.31 -9.26
C SER A 22 -10.39 -11.88 -7.85
N PRO A 23 -9.24 -12.44 -7.44
CA PRO A 23 -9.10 -12.92 -6.08
C PRO A 23 -9.34 -11.75 -5.10
N PRO A 24 -10.13 -11.92 -4.02
CA PRO A 24 -10.18 -10.90 -2.97
C PRO A 24 -8.85 -10.95 -2.22
N ALA A 25 -7.93 -10.09 -2.62
CA ALA A 25 -6.87 -9.59 -1.77
C ALA A 25 -7.32 -8.17 -1.37
N TYR A 26 -7.06 -7.66 -0.16
CA TYR A 26 -5.72 -7.23 0.23
C TYR A 26 -5.68 -6.72 1.69
N ALA A 27 -4.96 -7.41 2.59
CA ALA A 27 -4.30 -6.72 3.72
C ALA A 27 -2.85 -6.37 3.40
N SER A 28 -2.41 -6.61 2.16
CA SER A 28 -1.08 -6.27 1.68
C SER A 28 -1.17 -5.04 0.80
N GLY A 29 -0.48 -3.97 1.19
CA GLY A 29 -0.53 -2.70 0.47
C GLY A 29 0.64 -1.80 0.87
N SER A 30 1.14 -1.01 -0.07
CA SER A 30 2.21 -0.05 0.17
C SER A 30 1.82 1.33 -0.33
N GLY A 31 2.28 2.35 0.36
CA GLY A 31 1.98 3.73 0.03
C GLY A 31 3.13 4.62 0.45
N CYS A 32 3.50 5.54 -0.43
CA CYS A 32 4.56 6.51 -0.18
C CYS A 32 4.06 7.94 -0.31
N THR A 33 4.67 8.84 0.43
CA THR A 33 4.44 10.27 0.34
C THR A 33 5.79 10.95 0.24
N GLY A 34 5.95 11.82 -0.76
CA GLY A 34 7.15 12.63 -0.95
C GLY A 34 7.42 13.50 0.28
N ASN A 35 8.70 13.73 0.59
CA ASN A 35 9.09 14.59 1.69
C ASN A 35 8.94 16.07 1.28
N PRO A 36 8.05 16.86 1.90
CA PRO A 36 7.84 18.25 1.47
C PRO A 36 9.10 19.09 1.70
N GLY A 37 9.62 19.70 0.63
CA GLY A 37 10.80 20.59 0.68
C GLY A 37 12.16 19.88 0.61
N SER A 38 12.21 18.57 0.29
CA SER A 38 13.46 17.84 0.09
C SER A 38 13.27 16.63 -0.83
N SER A 39 14.36 16.13 -1.39
CA SER A 39 14.45 14.84 -2.05
C SER A 39 14.39 13.71 -1.02
N GLY A 40 13.36 12.87 -1.09
CA GLY A 40 13.11 11.77 -0.16
C GLY A 40 11.65 11.34 -0.13
N SER A 41 11.37 10.19 0.48
CA SER A 41 10.01 9.66 0.61
C SER A 41 9.82 8.95 1.94
N LYS A 42 8.59 9.00 2.46
CA LYS A 42 8.15 8.15 3.55
C LYS A 42 7.28 7.08 2.95
N CYS A 43 7.49 5.83 3.35
CA CYS A 43 6.64 4.73 2.90
C CYS A 43 6.11 3.93 4.09
N ILE A 44 4.93 3.35 3.90
CA ILE A 44 4.38 2.32 4.76
C ILE A 44 4.08 1.10 3.89
N SER A 45 4.39 -0.08 4.41
CA SER A 45 4.04 -1.36 3.81
C SER A 45 3.31 -2.19 4.86
N VAL A 46 2.08 -2.55 4.55
CA VAL A 46 1.24 -3.45 5.34
C VAL A 46 1.26 -4.82 4.66
N THR A 47 1.31 -5.89 5.45
CA THR A 47 1.28 -7.26 4.94
C THR A 47 0.27 -8.06 5.71
N GLY A 48 -0.58 -8.77 4.97
CA GLY A 48 -1.59 -9.67 5.51
C GLY A 48 -2.60 -10.10 4.45
N THR A 49 -3.75 -10.60 4.90
CA THR A 49 -4.78 -11.18 4.04
C THR A 49 -6.14 -10.58 4.39
N LYS A 50 -6.88 -10.09 3.37
CA LYS A 50 -8.20 -9.45 3.56
C LYS A 50 -8.13 -8.30 4.58
N LEU A 51 -8.98 -8.32 5.60
CA LEU A 51 -8.97 -7.35 6.69
C LEU A 51 -7.91 -7.62 7.78
N LYS A 52 -7.16 -8.72 7.71
CA LYS A 52 -6.18 -9.12 8.73
C LYS A 52 -4.78 -8.62 8.38
N VAL A 53 -4.28 -7.68 9.18
CA VAL A 53 -2.89 -7.24 9.11
C VAL A 53 -2.02 -8.14 9.99
N ASN A 54 -1.03 -8.77 9.37
CA ASN A 54 -0.05 -9.59 10.07
C ASN A 54 1.14 -8.74 10.51
N THR A 55 1.73 -8.00 9.57
CA THR A 55 2.89 -7.15 9.83
C THR A 55 2.77 -5.79 9.16
N VAL A 56 3.52 -4.82 9.69
CA VAL A 56 3.65 -3.49 9.11
C VAL A 56 5.09 -3.00 9.21
N LYS A 57 5.56 -2.33 8.17
CA LYS A 57 6.88 -1.70 8.09
C LYS A 57 6.74 -0.27 7.62
N THR A 58 7.63 0.61 8.07
CA THR A 58 7.78 1.95 7.48
C THR A 58 9.22 2.24 7.15
N THR A 59 9.42 3.00 6.07
CA THR A 59 10.73 3.53 5.69
C THR A 59 10.67 5.04 5.52
N LEU A 60 11.82 5.67 5.65
CA LEU A 60 12.04 7.08 5.33
C LEU A 60 13.38 7.19 4.60
N THR A 61 13.37 7.73 3.39
CA THR A 61 14.58 8.06 2.64
C THR A 61 14.78 9.57 2.59
N LYS A 62 16.00 10.04 2.78
CA LYS A 62 16.41 11.46 2.76
C LYS A 62 17.80 11.66 2.13
N ASN A 63 18.03 12.83 1.52
CA ASN A 63 19.33 13.16 0.91
C ASN A 63 20.33 13.88 1.84
N HIS A 64 19.91 14.41 3.00
CA HIS A 64 20.79 15.13 3.94
C HIS A 64 20.98 14.39 5.27
N ALA A 65 22.19 14.48 5.83
CA ALA A 65 22.78 13.59 6.83
C ALA A 65 22.12 13.56 8.23
N ASP A 66 22.45 12.49 8.96
CA ASP A 66 22.36 12.21 10.40
C ASP A 66 21.34 13.03 11.19
N ASP A 67 20.14 12.47 11.28
CA ASP A 67 19.12 13.06 12.13
C ASP A 67 18.25 11.98 12.74
N CYS A 68 18.33 11.82 14.06
CA CYS A 68 17.67 10.72 14.73
C CYS A 68 16.17 10.95 14.80
N GLY A 69 15.38 9.96 14.41
CA GLY A 69 13.92 10.01 14.42
C GLY A 69 13.30 8.90 15.24
N LYS A 70 12.01 9.05 15.52
CA LYS A 70 11.12 7.97 15.95
C LYS A 70 10.08 7.76 14.86
N ALA A 71 9.90 6.52 14.44
CA ALA A 71 8.79 6.12 13.59
C ALA A 71 7.55 5.91 14.43
N THR A 72 6.40 6.37 13.95
CA THR A 72 5.08 6.07 14.55
C THR A 72 4.16 5.54 13.47
N ILE A 73 3.64 4.34 13.70
CA ILE A 73 2.66 3.69 12.83
C ILE A 73 1.32 3.65 13.56
N THR A 74 0.25 4.02 12.87
CA THR A 74 -1.13 4.01 13.37
C THR A 74 -2.00 3.25 12.38
N ILE A 75 -2.82 2.31 12.85
CA ILE A 75 -3.78 1.54 12.06
C ILE A 75 -5.12 1.59 12.80
N GLY A 76 -6.05 2.44 12.37
CA GLY A 76 -7.26 2.71 13.15
C GLY A 76 -6.91 3.17 14.58
N SER A 77 -7.35 2.43 15.60
CA SER A 77 -7.01 2.68 17.01
C SER A 77 -5.70 2.05 17.47
N TRP A 78 -5.12 1.13 16.69
CA TRP A 78 -3.84 0.53 17.00
C TRP A 78 -2.71 1.51 16.69
N LYS A 79 -1.75 1.66 17.59
CA LYS A 79 -0.61 2.57 17.43
C LYS A 79 0.63 1.95 18.03
N LYS A 80 1.77 2.12 17.36
CA LYS A 80 3.08 1.80 17.92
C LYS A 80 4.09 2.88 17.51
N THR A 81 4.98 3.21 18.44
CA THR A 81 6.09 4.15 18.22
C THR A 81 7.40 3.45 18.50
N SER A 82 8.41 3.69 17.67
CA SER A 82 9.75 3.13 17.81
C SER A 82 10.54 3.79 18.94
N GLY A 83 11.66 3.17 19.30
CA GLY A 83 12.76 3.89 19.97
C GLY A 83 13.39 4.93 19.04
N ARG A 84 14.45 5.59 19.53
CA ARG A 84 15.26 6.51 18.71
C ARG A 84 16.04 5.70 17.67
N ILE A 85 15.87 6.04 16.40
CA ILE A 85 16.56 5.45 15.25
C ILE A 85 17.45 6.53 14.65
N CYS A 86 18.74 6.24 14.50
CA CYS A 86 19.73 7.18 13.96
C CYS A 86 20.35 6.55 12.72
N GLU A 87 19.90 6.96 11.54
CA GLU A 87 20.43 6.52 10.25
C GLU A 87 20.72 7.73 9.37
N ALA A 88 21.66 7.59 8.43
CA ALA A 88 22.14 8.72 7.65
C ALA A 88 21.17 9.12 6.53
N ARG A 89 20.52 8.14 5.87
CA ARG A 89 19.74 8.37 4.63
C ARG A 89 18.47 7.55 4.55
N ASP A 90 18.56 6.27 4.87
CA ASP A 90 17.41 5.37 4.86
C ASP A 90 17.13 4.92 6.27
N PHE A 91 15.96 5.23 6.79
CA PHE A 91 15.48 4.70 8.07
C PHE A 91 14.50 3.60 7.77
N SER A 92 14.57 2.53 8.55
CA SER A 92 13.60 1.46 8.47
C SER A 92 13.14 1.07 9.85
N TRP A 93 11.83 0.88 10.02
CA TRP A 93 11.28 0.31 11.24
C TRP A 93 10.27 -0.80 10.93
N GLY A 94 10.54 -1.98 11.48
CA GLY A 94 9.79 -3.21 11.24
C GLY A 94 10.50 -4.19 10.30
N PRO A 95 9.82 -5.27 9.88
CA PRO A 95 8.39 -5.53 10.08
C PRO A 95 8.00 -5.72 11.55
N ILE A 96 6.88 -5.13 11.94
CA ILE A 96 6.31 -5.21 13.28
C ILE A 96 5.10 -6.11 13.23
N THR A 97 5.04 -7.09 14.11
CA THR A 97 3.86 -7.94 14.26
C THR A 97 2.68 -7.12 14.80
N VAL A 98 1.58 -7.15 14.05
CA VAL A 98 0.28 -6.57 14.42
C VAL A 98 -0.70 -7.69 14.75
N ASN A 99 -0.81 -8.70 13.87
CA ASN A 99 -1.70 -9.85 13.97
C ASN A 99 -3.13 -9.51 14.45
N LYS A 100 -3.76 -8.52 13.80
CA LYS A 100 -5.13 -8.07 14.12
C LYS A 100 -5.95 -7.85 12.86
N SER A 101 -7.25 -8.05 12.99
CA SER A 101 -8.22 -7.67 11.96
C SER A 101 -8.70 -6.25 12.18
N PHE A 102 -8.92 -5.52 11.10
CA PHE A 102 -9.42 -4.16 11.09
C PHE A 102 -10.73 -4.09 10.32
N ARG A 103 -11.45 -2.97 10.42
CA ARG A 103 -12.65 -2.75 9.59
C ARG A 103 -12.20 -2.40 8.17
N ASP A 104 -13.01 -2.75 7.18
CA ASP A 104 -12.83 -2.25 5.82
C ASP A 104 -12.74 -0.71 5.82
N GLY A 105 -11.87 -0.15 4.98
CA GLY A 105 -11.59 1.28 4.92
C GLY A 105 -10.69 1.81 6.04
N THR A 106 -10.15 0.95 6.92
CA THR A 106 -9.24 1.39 7.98
C THR A 106 -7.93 1.93 7.40
N LYS A 107 -7.55 3.16 7.77
CA LYS A 107 -6.27 3.75 7.35
C LYS A 107 -5.12 3.27 8.22
N ALA A 108 -4.07 2.78 7.58
CA ALA A 108 -2.75 2.53 8.15
C ALA A 108 -1.80 3.66 7.71
N CYS A 109 -1.25 4.40 8.66
CA CYS A 109 -0.38 5.55 8.40
C CYS A 109 0.93 5.46 9.17
N ALA A 110 2.02 5.96 8.57
CA ALA A 110 3.33 6.09 9.18
C ALA A 110 3.84 7.53 9.15
N SER A 111 4.51 7.93 10.23
CA SER A 111 5.10 9.25 10.42
C SER A 111 6.44 9.13 11.12
N TRP A 112 7.29 10.15 10.97
CA TRP A 112 8.66 10.18 11.48
C TRP A 112 8.89 11.49 12.24
N SER A 113 9.44 11.45 13.45
CA SER A 113 9.55 12.65 14.29
C SER A 113 10.55 13.69 13.79
N ASN A 114 11.62 13.25 13.14
CA ASN A 114 12.62 14.10 12.48
C ASN A 114 12.08 14.71 11.17
N TYR A 115 10.97 14.19 10.64
CA TYR A 115 10.26 14.74 9.48
C TYR A 115 8.75 14.75 9.76
N PRO A 116 8.24 15.70 10.56
CA PRO A 116 6.84 15.65 11.02
C PRO A 116 5.81 16.02 9.93
N ARG A 117 6.24 16.66 8.83
CA ARG A 117 5.33 17.12 7.77
C ARG A 117 4.88 15.97 6.87
N GLY A 118 3.58 15.70 6.83
CA GLY A 118 3.00 14.64 6.01
C GLY A 118 3.24 13.24 6.56
N LYS A 119 2.37 12.30 6.17
CA LYS A 119 2.40 10.90 6.59
C LYS A 119 2.11 10.01 5.39
N ALA A 120 2.81 8.87 5.32
CA ALA A 120 2.51 7.85 4.33
C ALA A 120 1.32 7.05 4.81
N CYS A 121 0.28 6.89 4.00
CA CYS A 121 -0.91 6.13 4.39
C CYS A 121 -1.32 5.14 3.29
N VAL A 122 -1.87 4.02 3.72
CA VAL A 122 -2.62 3.06 2.89
C VAL A 122 -3.94 2.75 3.57
N THR A 123 -4.92 2.30 2.80
CA THR A 123 -6.21 1.85 3.33
C THR A 123 -6.28 0.33 3.26
N ILE A 124 -6.72 -0.30 4.35
CA ILE A 124 -6.97 -1.73 4.44
C ILE A 124 -8.35 -2.00 3.86
N HIS A 125 -8.43 -2.97 2.95
CA HIS A 125 -9.66 -3.39 2.29
C HIS A 125 -9.79 -4.92 2.30
N ASP A 126 -11.02 -5.45 2.19
CA ASP A 126 -11.24 -6.90 2.09
C ASP A 126 -10.86 -7.44 0.71
#